data_AF-A0A9W4RE99-F1
#
_entry.id   AF-A0A9W4RE99-F1
#
_cell.length_a   1.000
_cell.length_b   1.000
_cell.length_c   1.000
_cell.angle_alpha   90.00
_cell.angle_beta   90.00
_cell.angle_gamma   90.00
#
_symmetry.space_group_name_H-M   'P 1'
#
loop_
_entity.id
_entity.type
_entity.pdbx_description
1 polymer ?
#
loop_
_entity_poly.entity_id
_entity_poly.type
_entity_poly.pdbx_seq_one_letter_code
_entity_poly.pdbx_strand_id
1 'polypeptide(L)'
;MVDFAAILERQRAAMTPEERTRFDEAVARREALEATERAIPAVFEVLGWKRSSGLAALKSGKAAEPERHVERIYEREVRIRIEPRDNGAREVIQFLGAVTGHEAFELTPDLCAELASDAGGTWSICAGTPNRYDSCTIQVADVLDYLRDRRPELVGGLPLRP
;
A
#
# COMPACT_ATOMS: atom_id res chain seq x y z
N MET A 1 -21.73 -14.76 24.13
CA MET A 1 -21.01 -13.61 23.53
C MET A 1 -19.70 -13.49 24.30
N VAL A 2 -18.55 -13.49 23.62
CA VAL A 2 -17.24 -13.40 24.29
C VAL A 2 -17.00 -11.94 24.67
N ASP A 3 -16.75 -11.68 25.96
CA ASP A 3 -16.38 -10.36 26.44
C ASP A 3 -14.87 -10.17 26.30
N PHE A 4 -14.47 -9.53 25.20
CA PHE A 4 -13.06 -9.27 24.92
C PHE A 4 -12.44 -8.27 25.89
N ALA A 5 -13.21 -7.36 26.49
CA ALA A 5 -12.70 -6.41 27.46
C ALA A 5 -12.29 -7.12 28.76
N ALA A 6 -13.16 -8.00 29.28
CA ALA A 6 -12.87 -8.80 30.47
C ALA A 6 -11.68 -9.76 30.26
N ILE A 7 -11.48 -10.28 29.04
CA ILE A 7 -10.33 -11.12 28.68
C ILE A 7 -9.04 -10.29 28.67
N LEU A 8 -9.08 -9.09 28.07
CA LEU A 8 -7.94 -8.17 28.03
C LEU A 8 -7.51 -7.71 29.43
N GLU A 9 -8.46 -7.40 30.31
CA GLU A 9 -8.17 -7.03 31.69
C GLU A 9 -7.52 -8.18 32.47
N ARG A 10 -8.03 -9.41 32.33
CA ARG A 10 -7.42 -10.59 32.95
C ARG A 10 -6.01 -10.86 32.43
N GLN A 11 -5.78 -10.69 31.13
CA GLN A 11 -4.44 -10.82 30.54
C GLN A 11 -3.50 -9.75 31.06
N ARG A 12 -3.91 -8.48 31.10
CA ARG A 12 -3.11 -7.38 31.68
C ARG A 12 -2.78 -7.59 33.16
N ALA A 13 -3.72 -8.13 33.94
CA ALA A 13 -3.51 -8.43 35.36
C ALA A 13 -2.49 -9.56 35.57
N ALA A 14 -2.37 -10.49 34.63
CA ALA A 14 -1.43 -11.60 34.68
C ALA A 14 -0.02 -11.28 34.12
N MET A 15 0.16 -10.16 33.42
CA MET A 15 1.44 -9.71 32.87
C MET A 15 2.39 -9.19 33.96
N THR A 16 3.70 -9.42 33.77
CA THR A 16 4.73 -8.73 34.57
C THR A 16 4.73 -7.22 34.26
N PRO A 17 5.36 -6.39 35.11
CA PRO A 17 5.53 -4.96 34.83
C PRO A 17 6.19 -4.71 33.46
N GLU A 18 7.21 -5.48 33.09
CA GLU A 18 7.92 -5.34 31.80
C GLU A 18 7.03 -5.74 30.62
N GLU A 19 6.23 -6.80 30.75
CA GLU A 19 5.28 -7.23 29.72
C GLU A 19 4.17 -6.20 29.51
N ARG A 20 3.69 -5.60 30.61
CA ARG A 20 2.69 -4.53 30.55
C ARG A 20 3.24 -3.28 29.86
N THR A 21 4.46 -2.87 30.18
CA THR A 21 5.12 -1.75 29.49
C THR A 21 5.23 -2.01 27.98
N ARG A 22 5.71 -3.20 27.57
CA ARG A 22 5.79 -3.55 26.14
C ARG A 22 4.43 -3.58 25.45
N PHE A 23 3.41 -4.06 26.15
CA PHE A 23 2.04 -4.08 25.66
C PHE A 23 1.50 -2.65 25.46
N ASP A 24 1.69 -1.77 26.44
CA ASP A 24 1.24 -0.39 26.39
C ASP A 24 1.98 0.39 25.30
N GLU A 25 3.28 0.17 25.13
CA GLU A 25 4.08 0.71 24.02
C GLU A 25 3.57 0.23 22.67
N ALA A 26 3.22 -1.07 22.54
CA ALA A 26 2.67 -1.61 21.31
C ALA A 26 1.29 -1.03 20.97
N VAL A 27 0.44 -0.82 21.98
CA VAL A 27 -0.87 -0.18 21.82
C VAL A 27 -0.69 1.27 21.39
N ALA A 28 0.14 2.05 22.08
CA ALA A 28 0.42 3.44 21.75
C ALA A 28 1.01 3.57 20.33
N ARG A 29 1.90 2.66 19.93
CA ARG A 29 2.44 2.62 18.56
C ARG A 29 1.34 2.34 17.54
N ARG A 30 0.43 1.41 17.80
CA ARG A 30 -0.70 1.13 16.90
C ARG A 30 -1.61 2.33 16.76
N GLU A 31 -1.98 2.98 17.86
CA GLU A 31 -2.83 4.17 17.86
C GLU A 31 -2.18 5.33 17.09
N ALA A 32 -0.86 5.52 17.24
CA ALA A 32 -0.12 6.52 16.47
C ALA A 32 -0.15 6.23 14.96
N LEU A 33 -0.04 4.96 14.56
CA LEU A 33 -0.15 4.57 13.15
C LEU A 33 -1.58 4.78 12.61
N GLU A 34 -2.59 4.35 13.37
CA GLU A 34 -4.01 4.53 13.02
C GLU A 34 -4.39 6.01 12.91
N ALA A 35 -3.78 6.88 13.72
CA ALA A 35 -4.00 8.34 13.63
C ALA A 35 -3.54 8.94 12.30
N THR A 36 -2.56 8.33 11.65
CA THR A 36 -2.11 8.74 10.31
C THR A 36 -2.89 8.06 9.19
N GLU A 37 -3.75 7.09 9.49
CA GLU A 37 -4.40 6.30 8.46
C GLU A 37 -5.48 7.08 7.70
N ARG A 38 -5.61 6.82 6.40
CA ARG A 38 -6.66 7.37 5.53
C ARG A 38 -7.10 6.34 4.50
N ALA A 39 -8.39 6.28 4.19
CA ALA A 39 -8.87 5.50 3.05
C ALA A 39 -8.61 6.26 1.74
N ILE A 40 -8.09 5.57 0.72
CA ILE A 40 -7.85 6.09 -0.62
C ILE A 40 -8.49 5.13 -1.64
N PRO A 41 -9.21 5.65 -2.65
CA PRO A 41 -9.74 4.83 -3.73
C PRO A 41 -8.60 4.23 -4.57
N ALA A 42 -8.73 2.96 -4.91
CA ALA A 42 -7.78 2.24 -5.73
C ALA A 42 -8.47 1.41 -6.80
N VAL A 43 -7.86 1.35 -7.98
CA VAL A 43 -8.29 0.53 -9.11
C VAL A 43 -7.45 -0.73 -9.15
N PHE A 44 -8.12 -1.88 -9.19
CA PHE A 44 -7.50 -3.20 -9.26
C PHE A 44 -7.76 -3.83 -10.62
N GLU A 45 -6.70 -4.36 -11.23
CA GLU A 45 -6.77 -5.10 -12.49
C GLU A 45 -6.36 -6.54 -12.26
N VAL A 46 -7.30 -7.46 -12.43
CA VAL A 46 -7.04 -8.91 -12.42
C VAL A 46 -6.47 -9.32 -13.76
N LEU A 47 -5.32 -9.99 -13.74
CA LEU A 47 -4.57 -10.31 -14.94
C LEU A 47 -4.73 -11.78 -15.34
N GLY A 48 -5.17 -11.99 -16.57
CA GLY A 48 -5.29 -13.29 -17.22
C GLY A 48 -4.20 -13.55 -18.26
N TRP A 49 -4.05 -14.82 -18.61
CA TRP A 49 -3.07 -15.27 -19.61
C TRP A 49 -3.78 -15.95 -20.78
N LYS A 50 -3.65 -15.38 -21.97
CA LYS A 50 -4.01 -16.05 -23.21
C LYS A 50 -2.84 -16.90 -23.66
N ARG A 51 -3.04 -18.22 -23.71
CA ARG A 51 -2.12 -19.10 -24.44
C ARG A 51 -2.42 -18.96 -25.92
N SER A 52 -1.42 -18.60 -26.71
CA SER A 52 -1.49 -18.65 -28.17
C SER A 52 -1.59 -20.10 -28.63
N SER A 53 -2.80 -20.62 -28.79
CA SER A 53 -3.06 -21.94 -29.39
C SER A 53 -3.17 -21.82 -30.91
N GLY A 54 -2.07 -21.45 -31.56
CA GLY A 54 -1.98 -21.39 -33.02
C GLY A 54 -1.26 -22.61 -33.58
N LEU A 55 -1.81 -23.21 -34.64
CA LEU A 55 -1.17 -24.31 -35.39
C LEU A 55 0.26 -23.94 -35.87
N ALA A 56 0.53 -22.64 -36.04
CA ALA A 56 1.83 -22.08 -36.39
C ALA A 56 2.87 -22.18 -35.26
N ALA A 57 2.48 -22.01 -34.00
CA ALA A 57 3.38 -22.13 -32.85
C ALA A 57 3.83 -23.60 -32.64
N LEU A 58 2.88 -24.54 -32.78
CA LEU A 58 3.12 -25.99 -32.74
C LEU A 58 4.13 -26.47 -33.81
N LYS A 59 4.10 -25.89 -35.02
CA LYS A 59 5.02 -26.24 -36.11
C LYS A 59 6.42 -25.61 -35.97
N SER A 60 6.54 -24.51 -35.24
CA SER A 60 7.80 -23.76 -35.11
C SER A 60 8.73 -24.25 -33.99
N GLY A 61 8.25 -25.14 -33.11
CA GLY A 61 8.98 -25.60 -31.93
C GLY A 61 9.24 -24.53 -30.86
N LYS A 62 8.87 -23.28 -31.12
CA LYS A 62 8.92 -22.19 -30.15
C LYS A 62 7.57 -22.11 -29.44
N ALA A 63 7.58 -22.35 -28.13
CA ALA A 63 6.42 -22.03 -27.29
C ALA A 63 6.16 -20.54 -27.44
N ALA A 64 5.01 -20.19 -28.01
CA ALA A 64 4.64 -18.79 -28.14
C ALA A 64 4.34 -18.25 -26.74
N GLU A 65 4.91 -17.08 -26.46
CA GLU A 65 4.81 -16.45 -25.14
C GLU A 65 3.33 -16.13 -24.85
N PRO A 66 2.84 -16.46 -23.64
CA PRO A 66 1.47 -16.19 -23.29
C PRO A 66 1.23 -14.67 -23.26
N GLU A 67 0.18 -14.22 -23.91
CA GLU A 67 -0.21 -12.82 -23.96
C GLU A 67 -1.03 -12.47 -22.72
N ARG A 68 -0.60 -11.45 -21.97
CA ARG A 68 -1.31 -10.98 -20.78
C ARG A 68 -2.46 -10.05 -21.17
N HIS A 69 -3.58 -10.18 -20.49
CA HIS A 69 -4.72 -9.28 -20.66
C HIS A 69 -5.41 -9.01 -19.33
N VAL A 70 -6.14 -7.91 -19.26
CA VAL A 70 -7.00 -7.60 -18.10
C VAL A 70 -8.27 -8.44 -18.22
N GLU A 71 -8.53 -9.29 -17.24
CA GLU A 71 -9.76 -10.08 -17.14
C GLU A 71 -10.87 -9.30 -16.45
N ARG A 72 -10.50 -8.50 -15.44
CA ARG A 72 -11.45 -7.75 -14.62
C ARG A 72 -10.81 -6.50 -14.08
N ILE A 73 -11.57 -5.40 -14.11
CA ILE A 73 -11.25 -4.16 -13.40
C ILE A 73 -12.30 -3.98 -12.31
N TYR A 74 -11.87 -3.62 -11.11
CA TYR A 74 -12.76 -3.26 -10.01
C TYR A 74 -12.12 -2.21 -9.11
N GLU A 75 -12.95 -1.45 -8.43
CA GLU A 75 -12.51 -0.42 -7.49
C GLU A 75 -12.77 -0.88 -6.06
N ARG A 76 -11.85 -0.53 -5.15
CA ARG A 76 -12.05 -0.64 -3.71
C ARG A 76 -11.15 0.36 -2.99
N GLU A 77 -11.44 0.60 -1.73
CA GLU A 77 -10.57 1.41 -0.89
C GLU A 77 -9.38 0.59 -0.39
N VAL A 78 -8.21 1.24 -0.38
CA VAL A 78 -7.03 0.81 0.38
C VAL A 78 -6.77 1.83 1.50
N ARG A 79 -5.98 1.45 2.49
CA ARG A 79 -5.61 2.35 3.59
C ARG A 79 -4.17 2.80 3.40
N ILE A 80 -3.95 4.10 3.32
CA ILE A 80 -2.63 4.72 3.34
C ILE A 80 -2.28 5.11 4.78
N ARG A 81 -1.02 4.95 5.19
CA ARG A 81 -0.50 5.49 6.45
C ARG A 81 1.00 5.77 6.35
N ILE A 82 1.53 6.55 7.29
CA ILE A 82 2.98 6.73 7.44
C ILE A 82 3.46 5.85 8.58
N GLU A 83 4.49 5.05 8.33
CA GLU A 83 5.04 4.14 9.33
C GLU A 83 6.56 4.35 9.48
N PRO A 84 7.07 4.53 10.71
CA PRO A 84 8.49 4.49 10.96
C PRO A 84 9.02 3.06 10.80
N ARG A 85 10.11 2.92 10.04
CA ARG A 85 10.85 1.67 9.84
C ARG A 85 12.25 1.80 10.43
N ASP A 86 12.89 0.65 10.64
CA ASP A 86 14.29 0.57 11.07
C ASP A 86 14.56 1.40 12.35
N ASN A 87 13.71 1.21 13.36
CA ASN A 87 13.73 1.94 14.64
C ASN A 87 13.57 3.47 14.50
N GLY A 88 12.90 3.93 13.45
CA GLY A 88 12.68 5.35 13.17
C GLY A 88 13.79 6.00 12.35
N ALA A 89 14.75 5.22 11.83
CA ALA A 89 15.79 5.75 10.94
C ALA A 89 15.21 6.26 9.60
N ARG A 90 14.07 5.71 9.19
CA ARG A 90 13.33 6.19 8.01
C ARG A 90 11.82 6.02 8.18
N GLU A 91 11.08 6.69 7.34
CA GLU A 91 9.63 6.59 7.25
C GLU A 91 9.22 6.04 5.89
N VAL A 92 8.11 5.31 5.88
CA VAL A 92 7.54 4.78 4.64
C VAL A 92 6.08 5.20 4.52
N ILE A 93 5.64 5.43 3.27
CA ILE A 93 4.21 5.40 2.93
C ILE A 93 3.83 3.93 2.77
N GLN A 94 2.87 3.48 3.57
CA GLN A 94 2.36 2.12 3.57
C GLN A 94 0.94 2.09 3.02
N PHE A 95 0.69 1.19 2.07
CA PHE A 95 -0.64 0.87 1.54
C PHE A 95 -1.09 -0.50 2.04
N LEU A 96 -2.20 -0.53 2.77
CA LEU A 96 -2.83 -1.73 3.34
C LEU A 96 -4.03 -2.12 2.48
N GLY A 97 -4.14 -3.41 2.16
CA GLY A 97 -5.19 -3.90 1.27
C GLY A 97 -4.82 -3.83 -0.21
N ALA A 98 -3.54 -3.59 -0.52
CA ALA A 98 -2.97 -3.75 -1.85
C ALA A 98 -3.02 -5.23 -2.32
N VAL A 99 -2.61 -5.53 -3.56
CA VAL A 99 -2.68 -6.89 -4.14
C VAL A 99 -1.85 -7.89 -3.33
N THR A 100 -0.64 -7.51 -2.90
CA THR A 100 0.22 -8.32 -2.03
C THR A 100 -0.18 -8.23 -0.54
N GLY A 101 -1.22 -7.47 -0.23
CA GLY A 101 -1.70 -7.16 1.11
C GLY A 101 -1.08 -5.90 1.71
N HIS A 102 0.23 -5.68 1.52
CA HIS A 102 0.98 -4.58 2.13
C HIS A 102 2.10 -4.09 1.20
N GLU A 103 2.00 -2.86 0.72
CA GLU A 103 3.04 -2.24 -0.12
C GLU A 103 3.62 -1.02 0.58
N ALA A 104 4.94 -0.84 0.50
CA ALA A 104 5.65 0.19 1.26
C ALA A 104 6.69 0.87 0.39
N PHE A 105 6.68 2.21 0.42
CA PHE A 105 7.62 3.05 -0.31
C PHE A 105 8.30 3.99 0.66
N GLU A 106 9.62 4.11 0.54
CA GLU A 106 10.36 5.04 1.38
C GLU A 106 9.91 6.48 1.12
N LEU A 107 9.57 7.19 2.19
CA LEU A 107 9.07 8.54 2.09
C LEU A 107 10.25 9.51 2.01
N THR A 108 10.63 9.84 0.78
CA THR A 108 11.71 10.78 0.49
C THR A 108 11.19 12.04 -0.21
N PRO A 109 11.92 13.17 -0.14
CA PRO A 109 11.62 14.34 -0.95
C PRO A 109 11.61 14.04 -2.45
N ASP A 110 12.49 13.15 -2.93
CA ASP A 110 12.58 12.78 -4.35
C ASP A 110 11.32 12.04 -4.81
N LEU A 111 10.80 11.10 -4.00
CA LEU A 111 9.53 10.44 -4.28
C LEU A 111 8.39 11.46 -4.36
N CYS A 112 8.35 12.44 -3.43
CA CYS A 112 7.32 13.48 -3.43
C CYS A 112 7.42 14.37 -4.68
N ALA A 113 8.64 14.70 -5.13
CA ALA A 113 8.87 15.45 -6.35
C ALA A 113 8.46 14.67 -7.61
N GLU A 114 8.76 13.36 -7.66
CA GLU A 114 8.33 12.48 -8.75
C GLU A 114 6.80 12.43 -8.84
N LEU A 115 6.12 12.21 -7.72
CA LEU A 115 4.66 12.22 -7.66
C LEU A 115 4.10 13.57 -8.10
N ALA A 116 4.65 14.68 -7.62
CA ALA A 116 4.16 16.00 -8.01
C ALA A 116 4.39 16.35 -9.49
N SER A 117 5.39 15.73 -10.14
CA SER A 117 5.64 15.93 -11.57
C SER A 117 4.49 15.41 -12.45
N ASP A 118 3.74 14.42 -11.95
CA ASP A 118 2.52 13.88 -12.57
C ASP A 118 1.37 13.83 -11.56
N ALA A 119 1.04 14.98 -10.97
CA ALA A 119 0.00 15.09 -9.94
C ALA A 119 -1.40 14.65 -10.43
N GLY A 120 -1.64 14.64 -11.74
CA GLY A 120 -2.89 14.18 -12.36
C GLY A 120 -2.88 12.72 -12.79
N GLY A 121 -1.75 12.03 -12.67
CA GLY A 121 -1.57 10.67 -13.10
C GLY A 121 -1.97 9.62 -12.06
N THR A 122 -1.69 8.37 -12.41
CA THR A 122 -1.90 7.22 -11.53
C THR A 122 -0.59 6.58 -11.14
N TRP A 123 -0.47 6.20 -9.87
CA TRP A 123 0.69 5.47 -9.36
C TRP A 123 0.37 4.00 -9.20
N SER A 124 1.17 3.12 -9.81
CA SER A 124 1.10 1.68 -9.56
C SER A 124 1.85 1.33 -8.29
N ILE A 125 1.10 0.98 -7.25
CA ILE A 125 1.63 0.68 -5.92
C ILE A 125 1.89 -0.81 -5.71
N CYS A 126 1.46 -1.67 -6.64
CA CYS A 126 1.66 -3.12 -6.60
C CYS A 126 2.48 -3.59 -7.79
N ALA A 127 3.64 -2.98 -8.02
CA ALA A 127 4.57 -3.43 -9.05
C ALA A 127 5.49 -4.54 -8.51
N GLY A 128 4.91 -5.70 -8.20
CA GLY A 128 5.70 -6.93 -8.26
C GLY A 128 6.16 -7.18 -9.70
N THR A 129 7.11 -8.09 -9.90
CA THR A 129 7.64 -8.44 -11.23
C THR A 129 6.52 -8.44 -12.28
N PRO A 130 6.66 -7.79 -13.46
CA PRO A 130 5.58 -7.56 -14.43
C PRO A 130 4.77 -8.79 -14.88
N ASN A 131 5.16 -9.98 -14.43
CA ASN A 131 4.59 -11.27 -14.79
C ASN A 131 3.96 -12.03 -13.60
N ARG A 132 3.84 -11.45 -12.40
CA ARG A 132 3.52 -12.23 -11.19
C ARG A 132 2.21 -11.89 -10.48
N TYR A 133 1.72 -10.66 -10.55
CA TYR A 133 0.57 -10.23 -9.73
C TYR A 133 -0.37 -9.30 -10.48
N ASP A 134 -1.64 -9.30 -10.04
CA ASP A 134 -2.64 -8.29 -10.36
C ASP A 134 -2.11 -6.86 -10.11
N SER A 135 -2.65 -5.89 -10.84
CA SER A 135 -2.27 -4.48 -10.69
C SER A 135 -3.14 -3.79 -9.65
N CYS A 136 -2.56 -2.81 -8.96
CA CYS A 136 -3.30 -1.86 -8.12
C CYS A 136 -2.72 -0.48 -8.34
N THR A 137 -3.56 0.44 -8.77
CA THR A 137 -3.22 1.83 -9.04
C THR A 137 -4.08 2.76 -8.20
N ILE A 138 -3.51 3.91 -7.85
CA ILE A 138 -4.18 5.00 -7.12
C ILE A 138 -3.94 6.31 -7.84
N GLN A 139 -4.81 7.30 -7.61
CA GLN A 139 -4.56 8.65 -8.10
C GLN A 139 -3.42 9.29 -7.33
N VAL A 140 -2.46 9.89 -8.03
CA VAL A 140 -1.34 10.59 -7.41
C VAL A 140 -1.83 11.77 -6.59
N ALA A 141 -2.89 12.45 -7.05
CA ALA A 141 -3.54 13.55 -6.34
C ALA A 141 -3.95 13.16 -4.90
N ASP A 142 -4.54 11.98 -4.72
CA ASP A 142 -5.00 11.52 -3.39
C ASP A 142 -3.83 11.30 -2.43
N VAL A 143 -2.70 10.82 -2.94
CA VAL A 143 -1.45 10.65 -2.18
C VAL A 143 -0.87 12.01 -1.82
N LEU A 144 -0.82 12.95 -2.75
CA LEU A 144 -0.31 14.30 -2.50
C LEU A 144 -1.19 15.05 -1.50
N ASP A 145 -2.51 14.92 -1.59
CA ASP A 145 -3.44 15.50 -0.61
C ASP A 145 -3.25 14.89 0.78
N TYR A 146 -3.08 13.57 0.85
CA TYR A 146 -2.69 12.91 2.09
C TYR A 146 -1.36 13.44 2.67
N LEU A 147 -0.34 13.61 1.82
CA LEU A 147 0.96 14.12 2.24
C LEU A 147 0.91 15.59 2.64
N ARG A 148 0.09 16.43 2.02
CA ARG A 148 -0.13 17.83 2.44
C ARG A 148 -0.68 17.91 3.85
N ASP A 149 -1.59 17.02 4.19
CA ASP A 149 -2.22 17.02 5.52
C ASP A 149 -1.29 16.47 6.60
N ARG A 150 -0.50 15.43 6.28
CA ARG A 150 0.31 14.70 7.27
C ARG A 150 1.77 15.12 7.33
N ARG A 151 2.34 15.55 6.21
CA ARG A 151 3.76 15.87 5.99
C ARG A 151 3.93 17.08 5.08
N PRO A 152 3.33 18.24 5.43
CA PRO A 152 3.35 19.44 4.59
C PRO A 152 4.77 19.89 4.22
N GLU A 153 5.77 19.61 5.06
CA GLU A 153 7.17 19.94 4.80
C GLU A 153 7.78 19.19 3.60
N LEU A 154 7.21 18.04 3.22
CA LEU A 154 7.67 17.25 2.06
C LEU A 154 7.07 17.73 0.74
N VAL A 155 6.00 18.52 0.79
CA VAL A 155 5.21 18.93 -0.38
C VAL A 155 4.99 20.44 -0.49
N GLY A 156 5.36 21.22 0.53
CA GLY A 156 5.05 22.65 0.66
C GLY A 156 5.69 23.59 -0.38
N GLY A 157 6.55 23.08 -1.26
CA GLY A 157 7.10 23.80 -2.42
C GLY A 157 6.49 23.39 -3.77
N LEU A 158 5.57 22.42 -3.78
CA LEU A 158 5.00 21.86 -5.01
C LEU A 158 3.72 22.63 -5.36
N PRO A 159 3.51 22.99 -6.64
CA PRO A 159 2.39 23.81 -7.04
C PRO A 159 1.05 23.17 -6.62
N LEU A 160 0.17 23.97 -6.01
CA LEU A 160 -1.23 23.63 -5.83
C LEU A 160 -1.89 23.56 -7.21
N ARG A 161 -2.84 22.65 -7.38
CA ARG A 161 -3.59 22.45 -8.63
C ARG A 161 -4.10 23.80 -9.19
N PRO A 162 -4.09 24.01 -10.53
CA PRO A 162 -4.88 25.06 -11.16
C PRO A 162 -6.39 24.86 -10.94
#